data_AF-A0A8C0F8H8-F1
#
_entry.id   AF-A0A8C0F8H8-F1
#
_cell.length_a   1.000
_cell.length_b   1.000
_cell.length_c   1.000
_cell.angle_alpha   90.00
_cell.angle_beta   90.00
_cell.angle_gamma   90.00
#
_symmetry.space_group_name_H-M   'P 1'
#
loop_
_entity.id
_entity.type
_entity.pdbx_description
1 polymer ?
#
loop_
_entity_poly.entity_id
_entity_poly.type
_entity_poly.pdbx_seq_one_letter_code
_entity_poly.pdbx_strand_id
1 'polypeptide(L)'
;MSAYMLWLNANREKIKSDHPGISITDLSKKAGELWKAMSKEKKEVGAGASASPSWWGDKKGKDPNAPKRPMSAYMLWLNANREKIKSDHPGISITDLSKKAGELW
;
A
#
# COMPACT_ATOMS: atom_id res chain seq x y z
N MET A 1 -10.17 9.34 -4.84
CA MET A 1 -8.93 9.89 -5.46
C MET A 1 -8.98 11.43 -5.39
N SER A 2 -7.86 12.11 -5.10
CA SER A 2 -7.81 13.59 -5.09
C SER A 2 -8.07 14.17 -6.50
N ALA A 3 -8.66 15.36 -6.61
CA ALA A 3 -8.91 16.05 -7.88
C ALA A 3 -7.63 16.18 -8.75
N TYR A 4 -6.48 16.36 -8.10
CA TYR A 4 -5.16 16.35 -8.75
C TYR A 4 -4.83 14.98 -9.38
N MET A 5 -5.13 13.88 -8.69
CA MET A 5 -4.83 12.52 -9.18
C MET A 5 -5.69 12.14 -10.38
N LEU A 6 -6.96 12.58 -10.40
CA LEU A 6 -7.86 12.36 -11.53
C LEU A 6 -7.37 13.13 -12.77
N TRP A 7 -6.99 14.40 -12.58
CA TRP A 7 -6.40 15.19 -13.66
C TRP A 7 -5.06 14.63 -14.14
N LEU A 8 -4.21 14.18 -13.21
CA LEU A 8 -2.93 13.56 -13.55
C LEU A 8 -3.15 12.31 -14.38
N ASN A 9 -4.07 11.43 -14.01
CA ASN A 9 -4.37 10.23 -14.80
C ASN A 9 -4.87 10.58 -16.22
N ALA A 10 -5.73 11.60 -16.36
CA ALA A 10 -6.25 12.03 -17.66
C ALA A 10 -5.20 12.72 -18.56
N ASN A 11 -4.17 13.34 -17.97
CA ASN A 11 -3.16 14.09 -18.70
C ASN A 11 -1.77 13.43 -18.67
N ARG A 12 -1.62 12.29 -18.00
CA ARG A 12 -0.34 11.58 -17.85
C ARG A 12 0.27 11.19 -19.18
N GLU A 13 -0.53 10.66 -20.10
CA GLU A 13 -0.06 10.28 -21.44
C GLU A 13 0.38 11.50 -22.25
N LYS A 14 -0.30 12.64 -22.09
CA LYS A 14 0.09 13.91 -22.71
C LYS A 14 1.42 14.41 -22.15
N ILE A 15 1.55 14.45 -20.82
CA ILE A 15 2.79 14.86 -20.14
C ILE A 15 3.96 13.95 -20.53
N LYS A 16 3.71 12.65 -20.69
CA LYS A 16 4.72 11.67 -21.13
C LYS A 16 5.10 11.84 -22.59
N SER A 17 4.15 12.22 -23.45
CA SER A 17 4.39 12.53 -24.86
C SER A 17 5.16 13.84 -25.03
N ASP A 18 4.85 14.87 -24.25
CA ASP A 18 5.52 16.18 -24.28
C ASP A 18 6.92 16.15 -23.64
N HIS A 19 7.16 15.14 -22.80
CA HIS A 19 8.44 14.90 -22.14
C HIS A 19 8.86 13.42 -22.26
N PRO A 20 9.23 12.96 -23.47
CA PRO A 20 9.66 11.59 -23.67
C PRO A 20 10.96 11.34 -22.89
N GLY A 21 11.03 10.23 -22.15
CA GLY A 21 12.21 9.81 -21.39
C GLY A 21 12.30 10.28 -19.94
N ILE A 22 11.32 11.03 -19.43
CA ILE A 22 11.29 11.35 -17.99
C ILE A 22 10.93 10.13 -17.14
N SER A 23 11.60 10.02 -15.99
CA SER A 23 11.29 8.97 -15.01
C SER A 23 9.88 9.18 -14.43
N ILE A 24 9.25 8.12 -13.93
CA ILE A 24 7.91 8.20 -13.32
C ILE A 24 7.91 9.16 -12.11
N THR A 25 9.04 9.29 -11.43
CA THR A 25 9.28 10.23 -10.33
C THR A 25 9.32 11.68 -10.80
N ASP A 26 9.91 11.95 -11.95
CA ASP A 26 9.97 13.30 -12.52
C ASP A 26 8.66 13.71 -13.20
N LEU A 27 7.91 12.73 -13.74
CA LEU A 27 6.56 12.95 -14.25
C LEU A 27 5.61 13.48 -13.16
N SER A 28 5.71 12.96 -11.94
CA SER A 28 4.89 13.43 -10.82
C SER A 28 5.22 14.87 -10.41
N LYS A 29 6.51 15.25 -10.43
CA LYS A 29 6.94 16.63 -10.17
C LYS A 29 6.46 17.58 -11.26
N LYS A 30 6.61 17.18 -12.54
CA LYS A 30 6.20 18.00 -13.68
C LYS A 30 4.69 18.20 -13.73
N ALA A 31 3.93 17.14 -13.45
CA ALA A 31 2.49 17.21 -13.28
C ALA A 31 2.07 18.17 -12.16
N GLY A 32 2.82 18.22 -11.05
CA GLY A 32 2.57 19.13 -9.94
C GLY A 32 2.78 20.60 -10.32
N GLU A 33 3.82 20.90 -11.10
CA GLU A 33 4.07 22.25 -11.65
C GLU A 33 2.95 22.69 -12.59
N LEU A 34 2.57 21.83 -13.54
CA LEU A 34 1.48 22.09 -14.48
C LEU A 34 0.16 22.27 -13.74
N TRP A 35 -0.13 21.42 -12.75
CA TRP A 35 -1.33 21.55 -11.91
C TRP A 35 -1.35 22.85 -11.10
N LYS A 36 -0.21 23.34 -10.60
CA LYS A 36 -0.15 24.63 -9.93
C LYS A 36 -0.35 25.79 -10.89
N ALA A 37 0.25 25.73 -12.08
CA ALA A 37 0.18 26.75 -13.13
C ALA A 37 -1.20 26.86 -13.80
N MET A 38 -2.02 25.81 -13.78
CA MET A 38 -3.40 25.90 -14.29
C MET A 38 -4.26 26.86 -13.44
N SER A 39 -5.22 27.53 -14.07
CA SER A 39 -6.20 28.39 -13.39
C SER A 39 -7.24 27.57 -12.60
N LYS A 40 -7.87 28.19 -11.59
CA LYS A 40 -8.84 27.55 -10.69
C LYS A 40 -10.02 26.91 -11.45
N GLU A 41 -10.41 27.52 -12.57
CA GLU A 41 -11.52 27.10 -13.43
C GLU A 41 -11.31 25.73 -14.12
N LYS A 42 -10.08 25.41 -14.56
CA LYS A 42 -9.76 24.09 -15.14
C LYS A 42 -9.55 22.99 -14.10
N LYS A 43 -9.38 23.33 -12.83
CA LYS A 43 -9.16 22.36 -11.72
C LYS A 43 -10.46 21.77 -11.18
N GLU A 44 -11.62 22.33 -11.53
CA GLU A 44 -12.93 21.93 -11.00
C GLU A 44 -13.58 20.78 -11.77
N VAL A 45 -13.14 20.49 -13.01
CA VAL A 45 -13.74 19.48 -13.91
C VAL A 45 -13.62 18.04 -13.40
N GLY A 46 -12.88 17.79 -12.31
CA GLY A 46 -12.67 16.47 -11.72
C GLY A 46 -13.06 16.34 -10.24
N ALA A 47 -13.79 17.29 -9.66
CA ALA A 47 -14.09 17.32 -8.22
C ALA A 47 -15.25 16.39 -7.78
N GLY A 48 -15.87 15.63 -8.70
CA GLY A 48 -17.08 14.86 -8.44
C GLY A 48 -16.93 13.44 -7.87
N ALA A 49 -15.72 12.89 -7.72
CA ALA A 49 -15.56 11.49 -7.30
C ALA A 49 -14.33 11.26 -6.41
N SER A 50 -14.33 11.82 -5.21
CA SER A 50 -13.24 11.67 -4.23
C SER A 50 -13.39 10.47 -3.29
N ALA A 51 -14.34 9.55 -3.49
CA ALA A 51 -14.47 8.36 -2.64
C ALA A 51 -13.28 7.40 -2.85
N SER A 52 -12.45 7.22 -1.82
CA SER A 52 -11.51 6.10 -1.75
C SER A 52 -12.31 4.82 -1.54
N PRO A 53 -11.95 3.68 -2.17
CA PRO A 53 -12.65 2.42 -1.92
C PRO A 53 -12.68 2.09 -0.42
N SER A 54 -13.83 1.63 0.08
CA SER A 54 -14.11 1.42 1.51
C SER A 54 -13.13 0.47 2.23
N TRP A 55 -12.31 -0.25 1.49
CA TRP A 55 -11.27 -1.14 2.02
C TRP A 55 -9.95 -0.43 2.36
N TRP A 56 -9.75 0.81 1.88
CA TRP A 56 -8.70 1.71 2.38
C TRP A 56 -9.30 2.64 3.45
N GLY A 57 -9.69 2.05 4.58
CA GLY A 57 -10.08 2.82 5.75
C GLY A 57 -8.90 3.64 6.29
N ASP A 58 -9.18 4.88 6.70
CA ASP A 58 -8.29 5.69 7.53
C ASP A 58 -7.87 4.87 8.75
N LYS A 59 -6.64 4.36 8.73
CA LYS A 59 -6.07 3.70 9.91
C LYS A 59 -5.86 4.80 10.94
N LYS A 60 -6.82 4.98 11.85
CA LYS A 60 -6.62 5.76 13.07
C LYS A 60 -5.26 5.35 13.66
N GLY A 61 -4.45 6.35 13.99
CA GLY A 61 -3.12 6.14 14.55
C GLY A 61 -3.19 5.16 15.71
N LYS A 62 -2.32 4.15 15.69
CA LYS A 62 -2.23 3.20 16.81
C LYS A 62 -1.57 3.93 17.97
N ASP A 63 -2.22 3.93 19.13
CA ASP A 63 -1.64 4.49 20.36
C ASP A 63 -0.31 3.75 20.67
N PRO A 64 0.83 4.47 20.78
CA PRO A 64 2.13 3.87 21.09
C PRO A 64 2.15 3.12 22.43
N ASN A 65 1.29 3.50 23.38
CA ASN A 65 1.21 2.91 24.71
C ASN A 65 0.07 1.87 24.84
N ALA A 66 -0.65 1.54 23.75
CA ALA A 66 -1.67 0.51 23.81
C ALA A 66 -1.04 -0.87 24.10
N PRO A 67 -1.66 -1.68 24.97
CA PRO A 67 -1.19 -3.02 25.22
C PRO A 67 -1.25 -3.87 23.95
N LYS A 68 -0.28 -4.76 23.77
CA LYS A 68 -0.29 -5.73 22.67
C LYS A 68 -1.50 -6.64 22.83
N ARG A 69 -2.15 -6.97 21.71
CA ARG A 69 -3.26 -7.93 21.69
C ARG A 69 -2.79 -9.29 22.20
N PRO A 70 -3.66 -10.06 22.88
CA PRO A 70 -3.33 -11.42 23.26
C PRO A 70 -3.03 -12.25 22.00
N MET A 71 -2.11 -13.20 22.13
CA MET A 71 -1.81 -14.15 21.05
C MET A 71 -3.04 -15.01 20.76
N SER A 72 -3.28 -15.28 19.48
CA SER A 72 -4.33 -16.22 19.07
C SER A 72 -3.97 -17.66 19.42
N ALA A 73 -4.96 -18.55 19.43
CA ALA A 73 -4.76 -19.98 19.67
C ALA A 73 -3.70 -20.58 18.72
N TYR A 74 -3.76 -20.24 17.43
CA TYR A 74 -2.76 -20.64 16.44
C TYR A 74 -1.35 -20.18 16.81
N MET A 75 -1.18 -18.93 17.25
CA MET A 75 0.14 -18.41 17.61
C MET A 75 0.71 -19.11 18.85
N LEU A 76 -0.14 -19.45 19.83
CA LEU A 76 0.26 -20.26 20.99
C LEU A 76 0.68 -21.67 20.58
N TRP A 77 -0.10 -22.33 19.71
CA TRP A 77 0.24 -23.64 19.16
C TRP A 77 1.53 -23.61 18.33
N LEU A 78 1.70 -22.60 17.48
CA LEU A 78 2.89 -22.43 16.65
C LEU A 78 4.13 -22.26 17.52
N ASN A 79 4.06 -21.47 18.60
CA ASN A 79 5.17 -21.32 19.52
C ASN A 79 5.58 -22.66 20.18
N ALA A 80 4.61 -23.51 20.51
CA ALA A 80 4.87 -24.83 21.10
C ALA A 80 5.40 -25.87 20.10
N ASN A 81 5.04 -25.77 18.81
CA ASN A 81 5.36 -26.78 17.79
C ASN A 81 6.46 -26.34 16.81
N ARG A 82 6.85 -25.06 16.80
CA ARG A 82 7.87 -24.51 15.89
C ARG A 82 9.19 -25.26 15.95
N GLU A 83 9.64 -25.64 17.15
CA GLU A 83 10.89 -26.38 17.30
C GLU A 83 10.80 -27.79 16.71
N LYS A 84 9.66 -28.47 16.87
CA LYS A 84 9.42 -29.77 16.25
C LYS A 84 9.45 -29.67 14.73
N ILE A 85 8.71 -28.71 14.16
CA ILE A 85 8.67 -28.47 12.71
C ILE A 85 10.08 -28.15 12.16
N LYS A 86 10.89 -27.41 12.93
CA LYS A 86 12.27 -27.08 12.55
C LYS A 86 13.21 -28.29 12.62
N SER A 87 12.99 -29.18 13.58
CA SER A 87 13.75 -30.44 13.70
C SER A 87 13.39 -31.43 12.60
N ASP A 88 12.11 -31.53 12.24
CA ASP A 88 11.63 -32.40 11.16
C ASP A 88 12.07 -31.88 9.77
N HIS A 89 12.29 -30.56 9.66
CA HIS A 89 12.73 -29.90 8.43
C HIS A 89 13.98 -29.04 8.68
N PRO A 90 15.16 -29.67 8.86
CA PRO A 90 16.39 -28.94 9.10
C PRO A 90 16.72 -28.02 7.91
N GLY A 91 17.03 -26.76 8.20
CA GLY A 91 17.35 -25.75 7.18
C GLY A 91 16.15 -25.06 6.52
N ILE A 92 14.91 -25.34 6.95
CA ILE A 92 13.73 -24.64 6.44
C ILE A 92 13.80 -23.13 6.72
N SER A 93 13.42 -22.33 5.71
CA SER A 93 13.32 -20.88 5.87
C SER A 93 12.16 -20.53 6.83
N ILE A 94 12.24 -19.41 7.54
CA ILE A 94 11.14 -18.97 8.42
C ILE A 94 9.82 -18.81 7.66
N THR A 95 9.90 -18.39 6.40
CA THR A 95 8.75 -18.24 5.51
C THR A 95 8.08 -19.60 5.23
N ASP A 96 8.88 -20.61 4.90
CA ASP A 96 8.35 -21.94 4.58
C ASP A 96 7.94 -22.71 5.83
N LEU A 97 8.59 -22.47 6.97
CA LEU A 97 8.14 -22.97 8.28
C LEU A 97 6.74 -22.45 8.59
N SER A 98 6.49 -21.16 8.33
CA SER A 98 5.18 -20.55 8.61
C SER A 98 4.08 -21.12 7.70
N LYS A 99 4.41 -21.46 6.44
CA LYS A 99 3.49 -22.19 5.55
C LYS A 99 3.22 -23.59 6.08
N LYS A 100 4.28 -24.33 6.47
CA LYS A 100 4.14 -25.70 6.97
C LYS A 100 3.35 -25.77 8.26
N ALA A 101 3.58 -24.82 9.16
CA ALA A 101 2.77 -24.64 10.36
C ALA A 101 1.29 -24.38 10.05
N GLY A 102 1.00 -23.60 9.00
CA GLY A 102 -0.36 -23.37 8.54
C GLY A 102 -1.03 -24.58 7.90
N GLU A 103 -0.26 -25.54 7.35
CA GLU A 103 -0.79 -26.82 6.87
C GLU A 103 -1.06 -27.83 8.00
N LEU A 104 -0.31 -27.73 9.10
CA LEU A 104 -0.37 -28.66 10.22
C LEU A 104 -1.43 -28.30 11.26
N TRP A 105 -1.87 -27.03 11.29
CA TRP A 105 -2.90 -26.51 12.18
C TRP A 105 -4.29 -26.60 11.55
#